data_AF-A0A352Y1I7-F1
#
_entry.id   AF-A0A352Y1I7-F1
#
_cell.length_a   1.000
_cell.length_b   1.000
_cell.length_c   1.000
_cell.angle_alpha   90.00
_cell.angle_beta   90.00
_cell.angle_gamma   90.00
#
_symmetry.space_group_name_H-M   'P 1'
#
loop_
_entity.id
_entity.type
_entity.pdbx_description
1 polymer ?
#
loop_
_entity_poly.entity_id
_entity_poly.type
_entity_poly.pdbx_seq_one_letter_code
_entity_poly.pdbx_strand_id
1 'polypeptide(L)' 'AKVWPGGMPETFCTDHWRCRFMSPTKGSPIEHAQIIALLKHIADQGFDFIKTENLYNFDGKIGYSLGQGE' A
#
# COMPACT_ATOMS: atom_id res chain seq x y z
N ALA A 1 -10.13 4.26 8.03
CA ALA A 1 -9.78 3.13 8.92
C ALA A 1 -9.18 1.99 8.11
N LYS A 2 -8.63 0.95 8.72
CA LYS A 2 -8.34 -0.31 8.02
C LYS A 2 -9.69 -0.96 7.69
N VAL A 3 -9.97 -1.16 6.41
CA VAL A 3 -11.24 -1.76 5.94
C VAL A 3 -11.07 -3.19 5.42
N TRP A 4 -9.82 -3.63 5.26
CA TRP A 4 -9.45 -4.98 4.85
C TRP A 4 -8.01 -5.25 5.34
N PRO A 5 -7.67 -6.39 5.96
CA PRO A 5 -8.54 -7.36 6.62
C PRO A 5 -9.43 -6.89 7.75
N GLY A 6 -10.63 -7.46 7.81
CA GLY A 6 -11.56 -7.32 8.92
C GLY A 6 -12.04 -5.89 9.13
N GLY A 7 -12.50 -5.22 8.07
CA GLY A 7 -13.14 -3.91 8.21
C GLY A 7 -14.41 -4.00 9.07
N MET A 8 -14.67 -2.94 9.84
CA MET A 8 -15.92 -2.82 10.60
C MET A 8 -17.06 -2.44 9.65
N PRO A 9 -18.23 -3.11 9.70
CA PRO A 9 -19.38 -2.83 8.82
C PRO A 9 -19.87 -1.38 8.87
N GLU A 10 -19.67 -0.70 9.99
CA GLU A 10 -20.05 0.69 10.22
C GLU A 10 -19.07 1.69 9.57
N THR A 11 -17.96 1.21 9.00
CA THR A 11 -16.99 2.07 8.33
C THR A 11 -17.55 2.54 6.99
N PHE A 12 -17.98 3.80 6.94
CA PHE A 12 -18.32 4.45 5.69
C PHE A 12 -17.09 4.48 4.75
N CYS A 13 -17.23 3.89 3.57
CA CYS A 13 -16.19 3.86 2.54
C CYS A 13 -16.49 4.90 1.47
N THR A 14 -15.49 5.72 1.17
CA THR A 14 -15.50 6.57 -0.03
C THR A 14 -14.91 5.81 -1.22
N ASP A 15 -14.96 6.42 -2.40
CA ASP A 15 -14.34 5.98 -3.65
C ASP A 15 -12.81 6.20 -3.70
N HIS A 16 -12.18 6.36 -2.53
CA HIS A 16 -10.74 6.58 -2.42
C HIS A 16 -10.17 5.65 -1.37
N TRP A 17 -9.31 4.74 -1.83
CA TRP A 17 -8.65 3.75 -1.00
C TRP A 17 -7.15 3.96 -0.99
N ARG A 18 -6.56 3.80 0.18
CA ARG A 18 -5.11 3.67 0.33
C ARG A 18 -4.78 2.19 0.49
N CYS A 19 -4.13 1.65 -0.53
CA CYS A 19 -3.57 0.30 -0.53
C CYS A 19 -2.10 0.34 -0.09
N ARG A 20 -1.70 -0.59 0.78
CA ARG A 20 -0.31 -0.76 1.22
C ARG A 20 0.22 -2.08 0.67
N PHE A 21 1.31 -2.01 -0.09
CA PHE A 21 2.01 -3.15 -0.65
C PHE A 21 3.39 -3.25 -0.02
N MET A 22 3.78 -4.44 0.41
CA MET A 22 5.04 -4.74 1.08
C MET A 22 5.74 -5.86 0.33
N SER A 23 7.08 -5.93 0.46
CA SER A 23 7.82 -7.09 -0.04
C SER A 23 7.30 -8.38 0.61
N PRO A 24 7.11 -9.47 -0.15
CA PRO A 24 6.74 -10.78 0.40
C PRO A 24 7.73 -11.25 1.48
N THR A 25 9.01 -10.93 1.29
CA THR A 25 10.06 -11.17 2.28
C THR A 25 10.35 -9.86 3.02
N LYS A 26 10.03 -9.83 4.32
CA LYS A 26 10.21 -8.65 5.17
C LYS A 26 11.66 -8.13 5.09
N GLY A 27 11.80 -6.84 4.79
CA GLY A 27 13.10 -6.17 4.71
C GLY A 27 13.85 -6.37 3.39
N SER A 28 13.34 -7.18 2.45
CA SER A 28 13.93 -7.24 1.11
C SER A 28 13.69 -5.93 0.36
N PRO A 29 14.67 -5.45 -0.42
CA PRO A 29 14.53 -4.24 -1.21
C PRO A 29 13.47 -4.41 -2.29
N ILE A 30 12.79 -3.32 -2.62
CA ILE A 30 11.87 -3.25 -3.75
C ILE A 30 12.51 -2.35 -4.80
N GLU A 31 12.59 -2.84 -6.03
CA GLU A 31 13.09 -2.10 -7.17
C GLU A 31 11.99 -1.26 -7.82
N HIS A 32 12.36 -0.12 -8.42
CA HIS A 32 11.40 0.74 -9.12
C HIS A 32 10.66 0.00 -10.24
N ALA A 33 11.30 -0.97 -10.91
CA ALA A 33 10.65 -1.80 -11.92
C ALA A 33 9.46 -2.60 -11.35
N GLN A 34 9.55 -3.06 -10.10
CA GLN A 34 8.46 -3.77 -9.43
C GLN A 34 7.31 -2.82 -9.08
N ILE A 35 7.62 -1.57 -8.70
CA ILE A 35 6.60 -0.53 -8.45
C ILE A 35 5.85 -0.22 -9.76
N ILE A 36 6.57 -0.04 -10.87
CA ILE A 36 5.96 0.21 -12.18
C ILE A 36 5.07 -0.96 -12.60
N ALA A 37 5.53 -2.20 -12.43
CA ALA A 37 4.75 -3.39 -12.74
C ALA A 37 3.44 -3.47 -11.93
N LEU A 38 3.50 -3.13 -10.63
CA LEU A 38 2.32 -3.07 -9.78
C LEU A 38 1.33 -2.00 -10.25
N LEU A 39 1.79 -0.78 -10.52
CA LEU A 39 0.93 0.30 -11.00
C LEU A 39 0.30 -0.03 -12.35
N LYS A 40 1.06 -0.66 -13.25
CA LYS A 40 0.52 -1.16 -14.52
C LYS A 40 -0.59 -2.17 -14.27
N HIS A 41 -0.38 -3.14 -13.36
CA HIS A 41 -1.40 -4.13 -13.06
C HIS A 41 -2.69 -3.50 -12.52
N ILE A 42 -2.58 -2.51 -11.62
CA ILE A 42 -3.72 -1.75 -11.09
C ILE A 42 -4.48 -1.05 -12.23
N ALA A 43 -3.74 -0.38 -13.13
CA ALA A 43 -4.32 0.29 -14.29
C ALA A 43 -5.05 -0.68 -15.23
N ASP A 44 -4.45 -1.85 -15.50
CA ASP A 44 -5.02 -2.89 -16.36
C ASP A 44 -6.32 -3.48 -15.76
N GLN A 45 -6.52 -3.37 -14.45
CA GLN A 45 -7.77 -3.75 -13.77
C GLN A 45 -8.84 -2.63 -13.78
N GLY A 46 -8.55 -1.48 -14.39
CA GLY A 46 -9.48 -0.36 -14.51
C GLY A 46 -9.56 0.55 -13.27
N PHE A 47 -8.55 0.53 -12.41
CA PHE A 47 -8.48 1.41 -11.24
C PHE A 47 -7.50 2.58 -11.47
N ASP A 48 -7.92 3.78 -11.07
CA ASP A 48 -7.07 4.96 -11.06
C ASP A 48 -6.16 4.99 -9.82
N PHE A 49 -4.89 5.29 -10.02
CA PHE A 49 -3.91 5.54 -8.95
C PHE A 49 -3.52 7.02 -8.93
N ILE A 50 -4.36 7.84 -8.29
CA ILE A 50 -4.18 9.30 -8.27
C ILE A 50 -2.98 9.78 -7.42
N LYS A 51 -2.41 8.91 -6.57
CA LYS A 51 -1.31 9.24 -5.66
C LYS A 51 -0.50 7.99 -5.28
N THR A 52 0.82 8.15 -5.21
CA THR A 52 1.76 7.11 -4.73
C THR A 52 2.67 7.67 -3.64
N GLU A 53 2.96 6.86 -2.61
CA GLU A 53 3.89 7.18 -1.53
C GLU A 53 4.77 5.95 -1.28
N ASN A 54 6.09 6.08 -1.41
CA ASN A 54 7.01 4.97 -1.20
C ASN A 54 7.29 4.77 0.30
N LEU A 55 7.38 3.51 0.73
CA LEU A 55 7.65 3.14 2.12
C LEU A 55 9.15 2.91 2.30
N TYR A 56 9.84 3.93 2.82
CA TYR A 56 11.28 3.88 3.04
C TYR A 56 11.65 3.46 4.45
N ASN A 57 12.81 2.81 4.56
CA ASN A 57 13.53 2.66 5.81
C ASN A 57 14.70 3.64 5.81
N PHE A 58 14.91 4.35 6.92
CA PHE A 58 16.05 5.24 7.13
C PHE A 58 16.90 4.64 8.24
N ASP A 59 18.17 4.37 7.97
CA ASP A 59 19.10 3.74 8.91
C ASP A 59 18.55 2.46 9.56
N GLY A 60 17.89 1.63 8.74
CA GLY A 60 17.27 0.37 9.19
C GLY A 60 15.98 0.54 10.00
N LYS A 61 15.49 1.76 10.21
CA LYS A 61 14.23 2.06 10.91
C LYS A 61 13.13 2.41 9.92
N ILE A 62 11.90 2.01 10.23
CA ILE A 62 10.74 2.32 9.39
C ILE A 62 10.48 3.84 9.35
N GLY A 63 10.37 4.39 8.14
CA GLY A 63 10.08 5.81 7.88
C GLY A 63 8.60 6.12 7.66
N TYR A 64 7.71 5.17 7.97
CA TYR A 64 6.28 5.28 7.72
C TYR A 64 5.48 4.77 8.92
N SER A 65 4.29 5.34 9.13
CA SER A 65 3.39 4.89 10.20
C SER A 65 2.70 3.58 9.82
N LEU A 66 2.59 2.68 10.80
CA LEU A 66 1.79 1.46 10.70
C LEU A 66 0.30 1.80 10.80
N GLY A 67 -0.54 1.08 10.07
CA GLY A 67 -1.98 1.14 10.29
C GLY A 67 -2.34 0.60 11.68
N GLN A 68 -3.49 1.01 12.25
CA GLN A 68 -4.02 0.30 13.41
C GLN A 68 -4.27 -1.17 13.03
N GLY A 69 -3.57 -2.09 13.70
CA GLY A 69 -3.66 -3.54 13.44
C GLY A 69 -2.81 -4.01 12.25
N GLU A 70 -1.71 -3.33 11.96
CA GLU A 70 -0.58 -3.84 11.16
C GLU A 70 0.58 -4.27 12.07
#